data_AF-A0A922JI40-F1
#
_entry.id   AF-A0A922JI40-F1
#
_cell.length_a   1.000
_cell.length_b   1.000
_cell.length_c   1.000
_cell.angle_alpha   90.00
_cell.angle_beta   90.00
_cell.angle_gamma   90.00
#
_symmetry.space_group_name_H-M   'P 1'
#
loop_
_entity.id
_entity.type
_entity.pdbx_description
1 polymer ?
#
loop_
_entity_poly.entity_id
_entity_poly.type
_entity_poly.pdbx_seq_one_letter_code
_entity_poly.pdbx_strand_id
1 'polypeptide(L)'
;MFLWCLEELENGVRRAKGVGGEEIRGNAFFAMLAQNPDISQTKVGELAKSFLWNPFFPVHLDETLFRVLLLLSKHPLQVVPVIDRANSNVTGFITQNAVIQLLLQSSGLEWFDSIANKPLSEFRFENEEHVVHVYGDQSIAEALHVLWRSRIGAIAVLNRETNRLVGSIRCSDIYLLIENETFLHDRKNLTIGEFIHVETGNKGSDPTIERDLGALFSAGILRLKNNFLPRMDSPAINKKTDTLMQVMKNMAETKSTFSFLVDDFHIAIGVLTLRDVIIQFAPPCIDSTIHGVGFFESALEQTGCHVKDGTLVCNQ
;
A
#
# COMPACT_ATOMS: atom_id res chain seq x y z
N MET A 1 -9.48 -7.56 11.96
CA MET A 1 -8.72 -8.72 12.45
C MET A 1 -7.57 -8.30 13.39
N PHE A 2 -6.61 -7.49 12.95
CA PHE A 2 -5.48 -7.07 13.80
C PHE A 2 -5.89 -6.35 15.10
N LEU A 3 -6.78 -5.35 15.01
CA LEU A 3 -7.30 -4.64 16.20
C LEU A 3 -8.02 -5.56 17.20
N TRP A 4 -8.72 -6.57 16.70
CA TRP A 4 -9.36 -7.58 17.54
C TRP A 4 -8.34 -8.52 18.20
N CYS A 5 -7.28 -8.92 17.48
CA CYS A 5 -6.19 -9.70 18.08
C CYS A 5 -5.48 -8.91 19.19
N LEU A 6 -5.32 -7.60 19.01
CA LEU A 6 -4.78 -6.71 20.04
C LEU A 6 -5.67 -6.63 21.28
N GLU A 7 -7.00 -6.67 21.11
CA GLU A 7 -7.97 -6.69 22.20
C GLU A 7 -7.97 -8.04 22.95
N GLU A 8 -7.90 -9.15 22.22
CA GLU A 8 -7.77 -10.48 22.83
C GLU A 8 -6.44 -10.67 23.55
N LEU A 9 -5.34 -10.09 23.05
CA LEU A 9 -4.07 -10.02 23.78
C LEU A 9 -4.23 -9.32 25.13
N GLU A 10 -4.95 -8.20 25.19
CA GLU A 10 -5.21 -7.51 26.45
C GLU A 10 -6.04 -8.37 27.41
N ASN A 11 -7.05 -9.06 26.89
CA ASN A 11 -7.86 -9.99 27.68
C ASN A 11 -7.04 -11.17 28.21
N GLY A 12 -6.10 -11.68 27.41
CA GLY A 12 -5.15 -12.72 27.81
C GLY A 12 -4.16 -12.26 28.88
N VAL A 13 -3.57 -11.07 28.72
CA VAL A 13 -2.65 -10.47 29.72
C VAL A 13 -3.38 -10.15 31.03
N ARG A 14 -4.64 -9.68 30.98
CA ARG A 14 -5.47 -9.46 32.18
C ARG A 14 -5.77 -10.78 32.91
N ARG A 15 -6.00 -11.88 32.18
CA ARG A 15 -6.16 -13.23 32.75
C ARG A 15 -4.86 -13.76 33.35
N ALA A 16 -3.71 -13.52 32.70
CA ALA A 16 -2.39 -13.91 33.20
C ALA A 16 -1.96 -13.14 34.45
N LYS A 17 -2.31 -11.85 34.60
CA LYS A 17 -2.04 -11.09 35.84
C LYS A 17 -2.75 -11.62 37.10
N GLY A 18 -3.69 -12.56 36.96
CA GLY A 18 -4.33 -13.27 38.09
C GLY A 18 -3.58 -14.52 38.58
N VAL A 19 -2.59 -15.00 37.83
CA VAL A 19 -1.81 -16.20 38.17
C VAL A 19 -0.33 -15.85 37.98
N GLY A 20 0.46 -15.93 39.05
CA GLY A 20 1.86 -15.48 39.17
C GLY A 20 2.68 -15.43 37.88
N GLY A 21 3.32 -14.26 37.66
CA GLY A 21 3.95 -13.88 36.41
C GLY A 21 5.10 -14.79 35.95
N GLU A 22 5.06 -15.14 34.67
CA GLU A 22 6.22 -15.44 33.85
C GLU A 22 6.20 -14.50 32.65
N GLU A 23 7.34 -13.86 32.37
CA GLU A 23 7.56 -13.02 31.20
C GLU A 23 7.44 -13.86 29.92
N ILE A 24 6.31 -13.75 29.23
CA ILE A 24 6.09 -14.45 27.96
C ILE A 24 6.84 -13.69 26.87
N ARG A 25 8.02 -14.23 26.53
CA ARG A 25 9.05 -13.69 25.65
C ARG A 25 8.68 -13.83 24.16
N GLY A 26 8.60 -12.73 23.41
CA GLY A 26 8.86 -12.59 21.96
C GLY A 26 7.99 -13.37 20.97
N ASN A 27 7.13 -14.27 21.45
CA ASN A 27 6.33 -15.19 20.64
C ASN A 27 4.88 -15.27 21.15
N ALA A 28 4.52 -14.43 22.12
CA ALA A 28 3.22 -14.44 22.77
C ALA A 28 2.09 -14.14 21.77
N PHE A 29 2.32 -13.16 20.88
CA PHE A 29 1.34 -12.77 19.87
C PHE A 29 1.04 -13.88 18.88
N PHE A 30 2.07 -14.45 18.24
CA PHE A 30 1.88 -15.53 17.26
C PHE A 30 1.38 -16.82 17.92
N ALA A 31 1.84 -17.14 19.14
CA ALA A 31 1.32 -18.27 19.90
C ALA A 31 -0.17 -18.09 20.24
N MET A 32 -0.61 -16.87 20.58
CA MET A 32 -2.02 -16.57 20.82
C MET A 32 -2.84 -16.68 19.52
N LEU A 33 -2.33 -16.16 18.39
CA LEU A 33 -2.99 -16.32 17.09
C LEU A 33 -3.16 -17.80 16.72
N ALA A 34 -2.14 -18.63 16.97
CA ALA A 34 -2.19 -20.06 16.72
C ALA A 34 -3.16 -20.82 17.64
N GLN A 35 -3.44 -20.31 18.84
CA GLN A 35 -4.44 -20.88 19.75
C GLN A 35 -5.87 -20.53 19.32
N ASN A 36 -6.05 -19.55 18.44
CA ASN A 36 -7.37 -19.19 17.96
C ASN A 36 -7.86 -20.22 16.93
N PRO A 37 -9.00 -20.91 17.17
CA PRO A 37 -9.50 -21.93 16.25
C PRO A 37 -9.86 -21.33 14.88
N ASP A 38 -10.37 -20.10 14.84
CA ASP A 38 -10.73 -19.43 13.58
C ASP A 38 -9.49 -19.08 12.75
N ILE A 39 -8.33 -18.87 13.36
CA ILE A 39 -7.08 -18.58 12.62
C ILE A 39 -6.35 -19.88 12.26
N SER A 40 -6.22 -20.79 13.23
CA SER A 40 -5.45 -22.03 13.09
C SER A 40 -6.10 -23.06 12.18
N GLN A 41 -7.44 -23.10 12.11
CA GLN A 41 -8.17 -24.06 11.29
C GLN A 41 -8.57 -23.50 9.93
N THR A 42 -8.51 -22.17 9.75
CA THR A 42 -8.80 -21.54 8.46
C THR A 42 -7.72 -21.93 7.47
N LYS A 43 -8.10 -22.73 6.47
CA LYS A 43 -7.22 -23.10 5.37
C LYS A 43 -6.92 -21.86 4.53
N VAL A 44 -5.70 -21.79 3.99
CA VAL A 44 -5.31 -20.73 3.04
C VAL A 44 -6.30 -20.64 1.87
N GLY A 45 -6.89 -21.75 1.43
CA GLY A 45 -7.93 -21.75 0.41
C GLY A 45 -9.23 -21.01 0.80
N GLU A 46 -9.58 -20.96 2.09
CA GLU A 46 -10.70 -20.12 2.57
C GLU A 46 -10.29 -18.64 2.64
N LEU A 47 -9.02 -18.35 2.96
CA LEU A 47 -8.48 -16.99 2.87
C LEU A 47 -8.38 -16.50 1.42
N ALA A 48 -8.08 -17.40 0.48
CA ALA A 48 -8.10 -17.09 -0.94
C ALA A 48 -9.52 -16.69 -1.40
N LYS A 49 -10.57 -17.23 -0.75
CA LYS A 49 -11.95 -16.78 -0.94
C LYS A 49 -12.27 -15.48 -0.20
N SER A 50 -11.61 -15.20 0.93
CA SER A 50 -11.81 -13.98 1.74
C SER A 50 -11.03 -12.77 1.23
N PHE A 51 -10.07 -12.97 0.33
CA PHE A 51 -9.59 -11.96 -0.62
C PHE A 51 -10.68 -11.63 -1.66
N LEU A 52 -11.86 -11.36 -1.14
CA LEU A 52 -12.94 -10.71 -1.82
C LEU A 52 -12.36 -9.37 -2.33
N TRP A 53 -12.23 -9.27 -3.66
CA TRP A 53 -12.16 -8.05 -4.48
C TRP A 53 -10.79 -7.48 -4.88
N ASN A 54 -10.08 -8.25 -5.71
CA ASN A 54 -9.76 -7.83 -7.08
C ASN A 54 -9.42 -9.09 -7.89
N PRO A 55 -9.96 -9.28 -9.11
CA PRO A 55 -9.47 -10.33 -9.98
C PRO A 55 -7.98 -10.16 -10.13
N PHE A 56 -7.24 -11.25 -9.97
CA PHE A 56 -5.94 -11.31 -10.59
C PHE A 56 -6.22 -11.27 -12.08
N PHE A 57 -5.99 -10.12 -12.71
CA PHE A 57 -6.00 -9.98 -14.15
C PHE A 57 -4.58 -10.29 -14.60
N PRO A 58 -4.22 -11.57 -14.83
CA PRO A 58 -2.89 -11.86 -15.30
C PRO A 58 -2.70 -11.26 -16.69
N VAL A 59 -1.47 -10.91 -17.00
CA VAL A 59 -1.04 -10.60 -18.35
C VAL A 59 -0.13 -11.71 -18.86
N HIS A 60 -0.01 -11.82 -20.18
CA HIS A 60 0.93 -12.75 -20.81
C HIS A 60 2.21 -12.01 -21.23
N LEU A 61 3.29 -12.76 -21.45
CA LEU A 61 4.59 -12.21 -21.83
C LEU A 61 4.58 -11.44 -23.16
N ASP A 62 3.61 -11.73 -24.04
CA ASP A 62 3.42 -11.11 -25.34
C ASP A 62 2.45 -9.92 -25.33
N GLU A 63 1.84 -9.61 -24.18
CA GLU A 63 0.94 -8.46 -24.05
C GLU A 63 1.69 -7.13 -23.89
N THR A 64 1.00 -6.03 -24.21
CA THR A 64 1.59 -4.69 -24.26
C THR A 64 1.49 -3.97 -22.91
N LEU A 65 2.38 -2.98 -22.69
CA LEU A 65 2.30 -2.06 -21.54
C LEU A 65 0.92 -1.37 -21.45
N PHE A 66 0.28 -1.11 -22.58
CA PHE A 66 -1.05 -0.51 -22.65
C PHE A 66 -2.11 -1.34 -21.94
N ARG A 67 -2.04 -2.69 -22.06
CA ARG A 67 -2.92 -3.60 -21.32
C ARG A 67 -2.69 -3.48 -19.82
N VAL A 68 -1.44 -3.39 -19.39
CA VAL A 68 -1.08 -3.21 -17.97
C VAL A 68 -1.58 -1.87 -17.44
N LEU A 69 -1.40 -0.77 -18.19
CA LEU A 69 -1.89 0.56 -17.82
C LEU A 69 -3.41 0.57 -17.68
N LEU A 70 -4.13 -0.09 -18.59
CA LEU A 70 -5.59 -0.23 -18.54
C LEU A 70 -6.06 -1.02 -17.32
N LEU A 71 -5.37 -2.11 -16.96
CA LEU A 71 -5.72 -2.91 -15.78
C LEU A 71 -5.50 -2.14 -14.48
N LEU A 72 -4.34 -1.49 -14.35
CA LEU A 72 -3.99 -0.68 -13.17
C LEU A 72 -4.85 0.58 -13.04
N SER A 73 -5.31 1.15 -14.15
CA SER A 73 -6.22 2.30 -14.15
C SER A 73 -7.63 1.88 -13.76
N LYS A 74 -8.15 0.76 -14.28
CA LYS A 74 -9.54 0.34 -14.06
C LYS A 74 -9.77 -0.34 -12.71
N HIS A 75 -8.78 -1.07 -12.21
CA HIS A 75 -8.92 -1.89 -11.01
C HIS A 75 -7.92 -1.41 -9.93
N PRO A 76 -8.28 -1.44 -8.63
CA PRO A 76 -7.39 -1.05 -7.54
C PRO A 76 -6.28 -2.09 -7.27
N LEU A 77 -5.56 -2.51 -8.31
CA LEU A 77 -4.53 -3.54 -8.29
C LEU A 77 -3.20 -2.94 -7.86
N GLN A 78 -2.58 -3.50 -6.83
CA GLN A 78 -1.20 -3.11 -6.47
C GLN A 78 -0.16 -3.74 -7.41
N VAL A 79 -0.45 -4.96 -7.88
CA VAL A 79 0.41 -5.73 -8.78
C VAL A 79 -0.41 -6.47 -9.82
N VAL A 80 0.18 -6.70 -10.99
CA VAL A 80 -0.39 -7.47 -12.10
C VAL A 80 0.46 -8.74 -12.30
N PRO A 81 -0.07 -9.95 -12.06
CA PRO A 81 0.68 -11.18 -12.30
C PRO A 81 0.98 -11.38 -13.78
N VAL A 82 2.16 -11.93 -14.09
CA VAL A 82 2.53 -12.36 -15.43
C VAL A 82 2.49 -13.88 -15.46
N ILE A 83 1.79 -14.47 -16.43
CA ILE A 83 1.68 -15.92 -16.57
C ILE A 83 2.21 -16.41 -17.91
N ASP A 84 2.78 -17.61 -17.89
CA ASP A 84 3.09 -18.36 -19.11
C ASP A 84 1.81 -19.00 -19.69
N ARG A 85 1.54 -18.73 -20.96
CA ARG A 85 0.39 -19.26 -21.70
C ARG A 85 0.39 -20.80 -21.78
N ALA A 86 1.56 -21.43 -21.75
CA ALA A 86 1.68 -22.89 -21.90
C ALA A 86 1.26 -23.65 -20.62
N ASN A 87 1.59 -23.11 -19.44
CA ASN A 87 1.47 -23.84 -18.18
C ASN A 87 0.59 -23.15 -17.14
N SER A 88 0.08 -21.94 -17.43
CA SER A 88 -0.63 -21.08 -16.46
C SER A 88 0.17 -20.80 -15.18
N ASN A 89 1.49 -20.94 -15.25
CA ASN A 89 2.39 -20.67 -14.13
C ASN A 89 2.68 -19.17 -14.06
N VAL A 90 2.66 -18.61 -12.85
CA VAL A 90 3.09 -17.24 -12.60
C VAL A 90 4.60 -17.16 -12.78
N THR A 91 5.04 -16.37 -13.77
CA THR A 91 6.45 -16.14 -14.10
C THR A 91 6.99 -14.86 -13.49
N GLY A 92 6.12 -13.92 -13.11
CA GLY A 92 6.50 -12.66 -12.50
C GLY A 92 5.32 -11.81 -12.05
N PHE A 93 5.64 -10.61 -11.54
CA PHE A 93 4.65 -9.60 -11.15
C PHE A 93 5.10 -8.23 -11.66
N ILE A 94 4.15 -7.45 -12.18
CA ILE A 94 4.36 -6.06 -12.56
C ILE A 94 3.80 -5.17 -11.46
N THR A 95 4.63 -4.30 -10.89
CA THR A 95 4.23 -3.33 -9.86
C THR A 95 3.91 -1.98 -10.47
N GLN A 96 3.09 -1.16 -9.80
CA GLN A 96 2.84 0.21 -10.23
C GLN A 96 4.14 1.05 -10.29
N ASN A 97 5.07 0.85 -9.35
CA ASN A 97 6.37 1.52 -9.39
C ASN A 97 7.18 1.17 -10.65
N ALA A 98 7.19 -0.11 -11.05
CA ALA A 98 7.89 -0.54 -12.27
C ALA A 98 7.29 0.14 -13.52
N VAL A 99 5.97 0.29 -13.56
CA VAL A 99 5.28 1.02 -14.63
C VAL A 99 5.67 2.50 -14.65
N ILE A 100 5.71 3.18 -13.50
CA ILE A 100 6.15 4.58 -13.43
C ILE A 100 7.61 4.75 -13.89
N GLN A 101 8.50 3.85 -13.48
CA GLN A 101 9.91 3.86 -13.91
C GLN A 101 10.03 3.70 -15.43
N LEU A 102 9.27 2.78 -16.02
CA LEU A 102 9.25 2.58 -17.47
C LEU A 102 8.68 3.80 -18.21
N LEU A 103 7.62 4.41 -17.68
CA LEU A 103 7.08 5.66 -18.24
C LEU A 103 8.10 6.79 -18.16
N LEU A 104 8.84 6.94 -17.05
CA LEU A 104 9.90 7.95 -16.92
C LEU A 104 11.02 7.81 -17.95
N GLN A 105 11.32 6.57 -18.39
CA GLN A 105 12.28 6.33 -19.47
C GLN A 105 11.81 6.87 -20.84
N SER A 106 10.52 7.21 -20.98
CA SER A 106 9.95 7.83 -22.17
C SER A 106 10.08 9.36 -22.20
N SER A 107 10.76 9.97 -21.22
CA SER A 107 11.02 11.42 -21.19
C SER A 107 11.77 11.88 -22.44
N GLY A 108 11.32 12.98 -23.04
CA GLY A 108 11.81 13.48 -24.34
C GLY A 108 11.02 12.99 -25.55
N LEU A 109 10.06 12.08 -25.37
CA LEU A 109 9.09 11.71 -26.40
C LEU A 109 7.86 12.63 -26.31
N GLU A 110 7.42 13.16 -27.45
CA GLU A 110 6.33 14.13 -27.53
C GLU A 110 5.03 13.63 -26.88
N TRP A 111 4.65 12.37 -27.12
CA TRP A 111 3.44 11.79 -26.54
C TRP A 111 3.48 11.76 -25.01
N PHE A 112 4.65 11.48 -24.42
CA PHE A 112 4.84 11.40 -22.98
C PHE A 112 4.90 12.80 -22.38
N ASP A 113 5.76 13.66 -22.94
CA ASP A 113 6.00 15.02 -22.47
C ASP A 113 4.74 15.89 -22.55
N SER A 114 3.85 15.64 -23.53
CA SER A 114 2.56 16.34 -23.66
C SER A 114 1.62 16.13 -22.46
N ILE A 115 1.80 15.03 -21.72
CA ILE A 115 1.04 14.69 -20.52
C ILE A 115 1.88 15.05 -19.28
N ALA A 116 3.13 14.59 -19.25
CA ALA A 116 3.98 14.63 -18.07
C ALA A 116 4.43 16.05 -17.66
N ASN A 117 4.52 16.98 -18.60
CA ASN A 117 4.94 18.36 -18.31
C ASN A 117 3.81 19.27 -17.82
N LYS A 118 2.57 18.78 -17.78
CA LYS A 118 1.45 19.55 -17.23
C LYS A 118 1.57 19.66 -15.70
N PRO A 119 1.26 20.83 -15.11
CA PRO A 119 1.19 21.00 -13.67
C PRO A 119 0.06 20.16 -13.08
N LEU A 120 0.22 19.74 -11.82
CA LEU A 120 -0.83 18.97 -11.11
C LEU A 120 -2.17 19.72 -11.04
N SER A 121 -2.15 21.05 -11.05
CA SER A 121 -3.38 21.87 -11.09
C SER A 121 -4.25 21.69 -12.33
N GLU A 122 -3.71 21.11 -13.42
CA GLU A 122 -4.50 20.78 -14.62
C GLU A 122 -5.21 19.43 -14.54
N PHE A 123 -4.84 18.58 -13.58
CA PHE A 123 -5.46 17.29 -13.37
C PHE A 123 -6.54 17.38 -12.29
N ARG A 124 -7.42 16.38 -12.28
CA ARG A 124 -8.43 16.18 -11.23
C ARG A 124 -8.23 14.79 -10.65
N PHE A 125 -7.67 14.71 -9.46
CA PHE A 125 -7.46 13.44 -8.77
C PHE A 125 -8.63 13.13 -7.81
N GLU A 126 -8.94 11.84 -7.63
CA GLU A 126 -10.08 11.40 -6.81
C GLU A 126 -9.99 11.84 -5.34
N ASN A 127 -8.76 12.02 -4.83
CA ASN A 127 -8.48 12.41 -3.43
C ASN A 127 -8.04 13.87 -3.29
N GLU A 128 -8.42 14.73 -4.23
CA GLU A 128 -8.28 16.17 -4.05
C GLU A 128 -9.20 16.63 -2.90
N GLU A 129 -8.65 17.42 -1.97
CA GLU A 129 -9.37 18.17 -0.92
C GLU A 129 -9.68 17.44 0.40
N HIS A 130 -9.42 16.14 0.53
CA HIS A 130 -9.62 15.42 1.81
C HIS A 130 -8.43 14.55 2.19
N VAL A 131 -7.56 15.08 3.06
CA VAL A 131 -6.47 14.31 3.66
C VAL A 131 -6.96 13.67 4.95
N VAL A 132 -7.01 12.34 4.96
CA VAL A 132 -7.19 11.58 6.20
C VAL A 132 -5.94 11.73 7.04
N HIS A 133 -6.11 12.28 8.24
CA HIS A 133 -5.02 12.63 9.12
C HIS A 133 -5.29 12.25 10.57
N VAL A 134 -4.20 12.22 11.32
CA VAL A 134 -4.14 12.08 12.78
C VAL A 134 -3.13 13.09 13.32
N TYR A 135 -3.23 13.42 14.59
CA TYR A 135 -2.30 14.34 15.23
C TYR A 135 -1.19 13.58 15.96
N GLY A 136 0.03 14.14 15.97
CA GLY A 136 1.18 13.51 16.61
C GLY A 136 1.04 13.24 18.11
N ASP A 137 0.16 13.97 18.81
CA ASP A 137 -0.15 13.79 20.23
C ASP A 137 -1.16 12.66 20.50
N GLN A 138 -1.79 12.10 19.47
CA GLN A 138 -2.70 10.96 19.59
C GLN A 138 -1.94 9.64 19.74
N SER A 139 -2.64 8.62 20.19
CA SER A 139 -2.11 7.26 20.35
C SER A 139 -2.04 6.51 19.02
N ILE A 140 -1.11 5.56 18.90
CA ILE A 140 -1.05 4.68 17.72
C ILE A 140 -2.35 3.88 17.53
N ALA A 141 -3.03 3.51 18.62
CA ALA A 141 -4.31 2.81 18.55
C ALA A 141 -5.36 3.61 17.77
N GLU A 142 -5.40 4.94 17.94
CA GLU A 142 -6.27 5.81 17.15
C GLU A 142 -5.85 5.82 15.67
N ALA A 143 -4.55 5.89 15.39
CA ALA A 143 -4.01 5.82 14.03
C ALA A 143 -4.44 4.53 13.29
N LEU A 144 -4.31 3.38 13.96
CA LEU A 144 -4.72 2.09 13.42
C LEU A 144 -6.23 2.00 13.18
N HIS A 145 -7.03 2.59 14.07
CA HIS A 145 -8.48 2.65 13.91
C HIS A 145 -8.88 3.55 12.73
N VAL A 146 -8.18 4.67 12.50
CA VAL A 146 -8.38 5.55 11.34
C VAL A 146 -7.96 4.84 10.04
N LEU A 147 -6.81 4.16 10.00
CA LEU A 147 -6.39 3.33 8.85
C LEU A 147 -7.45 2.27 8.52
N TRP A 148 -7.95 1.56 9.53
CA TRP A 148 -8.99 0.55 9.34
C TRP A 148 -10.30 1.13 8.78
N ARG A 149 -10.76 2.27 9.32
CA ARG A 149 -12.04 2.87 8.91
C ARG A 149 -11.98 3.55 7.55
N SER A 150 -10.88 4.22 7.25
CA SER A 150 -10.69 4.91 5.97
C SER A 150 -10.48 3.94 4.82
N ARG A 151 -10.01 2.71 5.08
CA ARG A 151 -9.57 1.74 4.06
C ARG A 151 -8.48 2.30 3.14
N ILE A 152 -7.75 3.32 3.59
CA ILE A 152 -6.63 3.94 2.86
C ILE A 152 -5.33 3.29 3.34
N GLY A 153 -4.39 3.10 2.42
CA GLY A 153 -3.10 2.46 2.72
C GLY A 153 -2.14 3.30 3.57
N ALA A 154 -2.39 4.61 3.71
CA ALA A 154 -1.56 5.54 4.48
C ALA A 154 -2.37 6.75 4.97
N ILE A 155 -1.96 7.32 6.10
CA ILE A 155 -2.55 8.52 6.71
C ILE A 155 -1.48 9.56 7.03
N ALA A 156 -1.84 10.83 6.94
CA ALA A 156 -0.97 11.94 7.30
C ALA A 156 -0.89 12.10 8.82
N VAL A 157 0.31 12.41 9.33
CA VAL A 157 0.50 12.83 10.72
C VAL A 157 0.73 14.33 10.73
N LEU A 158 -0.13 15.07 11.43
CA LEU A 158 -0.07 16.52 11.54
C LEU A 158 0.37 16.94 12.95
N ASN A 159 1.08 18.06 13.02
CA ASN A 159 1.30 18.75 14.29
C ASN A 159 0.05 19.55 14.66
N ARG A 160 -0.46 19.40 15.89
CA ARG A 160 -1.73 20.01 16.32
C ARG A 160 -1.70 21.54 16.40
N GLU A 161 -0.56 22.13 16.71
CA GLU A 161 -0.43 23.59 16.86
C GLU A 161 -0.30 24.28 15.52
N THR A 162 0.47 23.69 14.60
CA THR A 162 0.82 24.30 13.32
C THR A 162 -0.01 23.78 12.15
N ASN A 163 -0.73 22.66 12.34
CA ASN A 163 -1.42 21.90 11.31
C ASN A 163 -0.54 21.45 10.12
N ARG A 164 0.78 21.43 10.33
CA ARG A 164 1.77 21.05 9.31
C ARG A 164 1.97 19.54 9.30
N LEU A 165 2.24 19.00 8.11
CA LEU A 165 2.62 17.61 7.93
C LEU A 165 3.97 17.34 8.60
N VAL A 166 4.00 16.41 9.55
CA VAL A 166 5.22 16.00 10.27
C VAL A 166 5.60 14.54 10.01
N GLY A 167 4.71 13.75 9.41
CA GLY A 167 5.00 12.36 9.10
C GLY A 167 3.83 11.64 8.43
N SER A 168 3.96 10.32 8.32
CA SER A 168 2.94 9.44 7.78
C SER A 168 2.98 8.08 8.46
N ILE A 169 1.81 7.44 8.58
CA ILE A 169 1.69 6.04 9.01
C ILE A 169 1.01 5.24 7.90
N ARG A 170 1.59 4.09 7.55
CA ARG A 170 1.07 3.17 6.54
C ARG A 170 0.54 1.90 7.19
N CYS A 171 -0.34 1.20 6.47
CA CYS A 171 -0.79 -0.13 6.87
C CYS A 171 0.37 -1.13 7.03
N SER A 172 1.45 -0.98 6.24
CA SER A 172 2.64 -1.82 6.36
C SER A 172 3.36 -1.62 7.69
N ASP A 173 3.43 -0.39 8.21
CA ASP A 173 4.23 -0.02 9.39
C ASP A 173 3.76 -0.71 10.68
N ILE A 174 2.58 -1.34 10.64
CA ILE A 174 2.06 -2.23 11.69
C ILE A 174 3.03 -3.35 12.06
N TYR A 175 3.94 -3.72 11.15
CA TYR A 175 4.97 -4.71 11.41
C TYR A 175 5.90 -4.30 12.56
N LEU A 176 6.15 -2.99 12.75
CA LEU A 176 6.99 -2.47 13.83
C LEU A 176 6.38 -2.74 15.20
N LEU A 177 5.04 -2.76 15.28
CA LEU A 177 4.35 -3.22 16.47
C LEU A 177 4.59 -4.72 16.62
N ILE A 178 4.28 -5.52 15.59
CA ILE A 178 4.44 -6.98 15.64
C ILE A 178 5.85 -7.44 16.04
N GLU A 179 6.90 -6.76 15.54
CA GLU A 179 8.29 -7.09 15.83
C GLU A 179 8.76 -6.58 17.21
N ASN A 180 8.10 -5.57 17.79
CA ASN A 180 8.51 -4.98 19.06
C ASN A 180 7.40 -5.04 20.11
N GLU A 181 7.50 -6.03 21.00
CA GLU A 181 6.51 -6.26 22.06
C GLU A 181 6.36 -5.06 23.00
N THR A 182 7.39 -4.24 23.21
CA THR A 182 7.24 -3.04 24.05
C THR A 182 6.29 -2.04 23.41
N PHE A 183 6.39 -1.82 22.10
CA PHE A 183 5.45 -0.97 21.36
C PHE A 183 4.06 -1.57 21.28
N LEU A 184 3.91 -2.90 21.19
CA LEU A 184 2.60 -3.55 21.26
C LEU A 184 1.92 -3.33 22.61
N HIS A 185 2.65 -3.46 23.71
CA HIS A 185 2.12 -3.30 25.06
C HIS A 185 1.81 -1.84 25.37
N ASP A 186 2.68 -0.92 24.97
CA ASP A 186 2.54 0.51 25.23
C ASP A 186 1.75 1.25 24.14
N ARG A 187 1.19 0.59 23.13
CA ARG A 187 0.50 1.21 21.97
C ARG A 187 -0.61 2.23 22.31
N LYS A 188 -1.19 2.16 23.51
CA LYS A 188 -2.21 3.10 24.01
C LYS A 188 -1.60 4.38 24.60
N ASN A 189 -0.37 4.29 25.08
CA ASN A 189 0.38 5.40 25.69
C ASN A 189 1.43 5.97 24.72
N LEU A 190 1.93 5.17 23.79
CA LEU A 190 2.89 5.56 22.78
C LEU A 190 2.24 6.53 21.80
N THR A 191 2.80 7.73 21.74
CA THR A 191 2.29 8.77 20.85
C THR A 191 2.71 8.49 19.42
N ILE A 192 1.88 8.93 18.48
CA ILE A 192 2.18 8.86 17.05
C ILE A 192 3.48 9.62 16.73
N GLY A 193 3.69 10.77 17.38
CA GLY A 193 4.90 11.58 17.22
C GLY A 193 6.17 10.83 17.61
N GLU A 194 6.14 10.01 18.65
CA GLU A 194 7.27 9.13 19.00
C GLU A 194 7.40 7.98 18.00
N PHE A 195 6.28 7.39 17.58
CA PHE A 195 6.26 6.24 16.67
C PHE A 195 6.91 6.51 15.31
N ILE A 196 6.61 7.66 14.70
CA ILE A 196 7.16 8.00 13.37
C ILE A 196 8.70 8.12 13.37
N HIS A 197 9.33 8.28 14.54
CA HIS A 197 10.79 8.36 14.67
C HIS A 197 11.44 6.99 14.95
N VAL A 198 10.68 5.92 15.18
CA VAL A 198 11.21 4.60 15.56
C VAL A 198 12.16 4.01 14.49
N GLU A 199 11.93 4.30 13.21
CA GLU A 199 12.75 3.80 12.10
C GLU A 199 14.13 4.46 11.98
N THR A 200 14.40 5.57 12.69
CA THR A 200 15.70 6.27 12.67
C THR A 200 16.90 5.41 13.11
N GLY A 201 16.66 4.30 13.81
CA GLY A 201 17.70 3.47 14.41
C GLY A 201 18.47 2.54 13.46
N ASN A 202 17.95 2.25 12.25
CA ASN A 202 18.61 1.32 11.32
C ASN A 202 19.65 2.04 10.45
N LYS A 203 20.83 2.28 11.01
CA LYS A 203 22.05 2.53 10.24
C LYS A 203 22.46 1.25 9.52
N GLY A 204 22.21 1.16 8.22
CA GLY A 204 22.87 0.17 7.38
C GLY A 204 22.06 -0.26 6.17
N SER A 205 22.14 0.51 5.08
CA SER A 205 22.04 -0.10 3.75
C SER A 205 23.44 -0.15 3.16
N ASP A 206 23.96 -1.37 3.03
CA ASP A 206 25.22 -1.68 2.34
C ASP A 206 25.15 -1.23 0.87
N PRO A 207 26.10 -0.42 0.37
CA PRO A 207 26.07 0.14 -0.98
C PRO A 207 26.37 -0.88 -2.10
N THR A 208 26.61 -2.16 -1.80
CA THR A 208 26.94 -3.16 -2.83
C THR A 208 25.74 -3.79 -3.56
N ILE A 209 24.50 -3.53 -3.12
CA ILE A 209 23.27 -4.09 -3.73
C ILE A 209 22.72 -3.15 -4.83
N GLU A 210 23.56 -2.46 -5.61
CA GLU A 210 23.07 -1.43 -6.55
C GLU A 210 22.56 -1.97 -7.91
N ARG A 211 22.86 -3.24 -8.27
CA ARG A 211 22.54 -3.77 -9.62
C ARG A 211 21.23 -4.58 -9.74
N ASP A 212 20.68 -5.14 -8.65
CA ASP A 212 19.44 -5.96 -8.67
C ASP A 212 18.20 -5.26 -8.05
N LEU A 213 18.30 -3.94 -7.88
CA LEU A 213 17.35 -3.12 -7.13
C LEU A 213 15.91 -3.13 -7.69
N GLY A 214 15.72 -3.16 -9.01
CA GLY A 214 14.38 -3.06 -9.60
C GLY A 214 13.45 -4.22 -9.22
N ALA A 215 13.97 -5.45 -9.21
CA ALA A 215 13.22 -6.64 -8.82
C ALA A 215 13.04 -6.73 -7.30
N LEU A 216 14.07 -6.37 -6.53
CA LEU A 216 14.01 -6.37 -5.06
C LEU A 216 13.08 -5.26 -4.51
N PHE A 217 13.04 -4.09 -5.12
CA PHE A 217 12.08 -3.03 -4.80
C PHE A 217 10.65 -3.47 -5.13
N SER A 218 10.46 -4.06 -6.30
CA SER A 218 9.15 -4.56 -6.73
C SER A 218 8.65 -5.72 -5.86
N ALA A 219 9.55 -6.61 -5.41
CA ALA A 219 9.20 -7.68 -4.48
C ALA A 219 9.04 -7.16 -3.03
N GLY A 220 9.73 -6.08 -2.66
CA GLY A 220 9.65 -5.45 -1.35
C GLY A 220 8.26 -4.91 -1.03
N ILE A 221 7.50 -4.46 -2.02
CA ILE A 221 6.10 -4.00 -1.83
C ILE A 221 5.17 -5.14 -1.39
N LEU A 222 5.53 -6.39 -1.71
CA LEU A 222 4.80 -7.59 -1.31
C LEU A 222 5.26 -8.12 0.06
N ARG A 223 6.27 -7.49 0.67
CA ARG A 223 6.76 -7.84 2.01
C ARG A 223 6.19 -6.87 3.03
N LEU A 224 5.70 -7.43 4.13
CA LEU A 224 5.25 -6.64 5.28
C LEU A 224 6.39 -5.77 5.84
N LYS A 225 7.59 -6.35 5.96
CA LYS A 225 8.83 -5.62 6.27
C LYS A 225 9.51 -5.18 4.98
N ASN A 226 9.41 -3.89 4.67
CA ASN A 226 10.03 -3.29 3.49
C ASN A 226 10.99 -2.17 3.89
N ASN A 227 12.28 -2.49 3.94
CA ASN A 227 13.36 -1.56 4.29
C ASN A 227 13.59 -0.46 3.23
N PHE A 228 12.87 -0.50 2.12
CA PHE A 228 13.01 0.46 1.02
C PHE A 228 11.91 1.52 1.00
N LEU A 229 10.94 1.43 1.90
CA LEU A 229 9.92 2.46 2.04
C LEU A 229 10.53 3.76 2.58
N PRO A 230 9.95 4.93 2.24
CA PRO A 230 10.38 6.20 2.82
C PRO A 230 10.19 6.17 4.33
N ARG A 231 10.99 6.94 5.07
CA ARG A 231 10.84 7.00 6.53
C ARG A 231 9.53 7.66 6.91
N MET A 232 8.92 7.21 8.01
CA MET A 232 7.65 7.75 8.49
C MET A 232 7.72 9.26 8.82
N ASP A 233 8.86 9.79 9.26
CA ASP A 233 9.06 11.21 9.58
C ASP A 233 9.45 12.08 8.37
N SER A 234 9.69 11.47 7.21
CA SER A 234 10.01 12.16 5.97
C SER A 234 9.21 11.59 4.80
N PRO A 235 7.87 11.76 4.78
CA PRO A 235 7.04 11.26 3.70
C PRO A 235 7.33 12.00 2.39
N ALA A 236 7.03 11.36 1.26
CA ALA A 236 7.11 12.01 -0.04
C ALA A 236 6.06 13.14 -0.13
N ILE A 237 6.51 14.33 -0.55
CA ILE A 237 5.67 15.53 -0.68
C ILE A 237 5.82 16.17 -2.06
N ASN A 238 4.76 16.77 -2.57
CA ASN A 238 4.74 17.55 -3.81
C ASN A 238 3.81 18.76 -3.68
N LYS A 239 4.00 19.76 -4.54
CA LYS A 239 3.13 20.94 -4.63
C LYS A 239 2.20 20.83 -5.83
N LYS A 240 1.04 21.51 -5.77
CA LYS A 240 0.12 21.63 -6.92
C LYS A 240 0.75 22.29 -8.16
N THR A 241 1.81 23.07 -7.96
CA THR A 241 2.59 23.71 -9.03
C THR A 241 3.59 22.77 -9.70
N ASP A 242 3.88 21.62 -9.09
CA ASP A 242 4.81 20.64 -9.67
C ASP A 242 4.17 20.00 -10.91
N THR A 243 5.00 19.56 -11.85
CA THR A 243 4.53 18.78 -13.00
C THR A 243 4.32 17.32 -12.65
N LEU A 244 3.49 16.63 -13.43
CA LEU A 244 3.30 15.18 -13.26
C LEU A 244 4.64 14.42 -13.35
N MET A 245 5.54 14.84 -14.23
CA MET A 245 6.89 14.29 -14.34
C MET A 245 7.72 14.49 -13.06
N GLN A 246 7.64 15.67 -12.43
CA GLN A 246 8.35 15.94 -11.18
C GLN A 246 7.84 15.05 -10.04
N VAL A 247 6.51 14.85 -9.96
CA VAL A 247 5.92 13.88 -9.03
C VAL A 247 6.44 12.49 -9.30
N MET A 248 6.38 12.03 -10.55
CA MET A 248 6.85 10.68 -10.92
C MET A 248 8.29 10.45 -10.48
N LYS A 249 9.19 11.43 -10.72
CA LYS A 249 10.59 11.38 -10.28
C LYS A 249 10.71 11.34 -8.76
N ASN A 250 9.99 12.20 -8.05
CA ASN A 250 10.00 12.23 -6.58
C ASN A 250 9.52 10.90 -5.99
N MET A 251 8.41 10.34 -6.48
CA MET A 251 7.88 9.05 -6.02
C MET A 251 8.82 7.88 -6.35
N ALA A 252 9.49 7.95 -7.51
CA ALA A 252 10.52 7.00 -7.90
C ALA A 252 11.76 7.04 -6.99
N GLU A 253 12.27 8.24 -6.69
CA GLU A 253 13.47 8.47 -5.87
C GLU A 253 13.23 8.12 -4.40
N THR A 254 12.10 8.56 -3.85
CA THR A 254 11.67 8.25 -2.47
C THR A 254 11.14 6.82 -2.32
N LYS A 255 10.95 6.10 -3.43
CA LYS A 255 10.39 4.75 -3.50
C LYS A 255 9.01 4.67 -2.83
N SER A 256 8.27 5.77 -2.87
CA SER A 256 6.95 5.88 -2.29
C SER A 256 5.88 5.43 -3.28
N THR A 257 4.77 4.90 -2.75
CA THR A 257 3.57 4.55 -3.53
C THR A 257 2.53 5.65 -3.56
N PHE A 258 2.74 6.69 -2.76
CA PHE A 258 1.94 7.90 -2.69
C PHE A 258 2.80 9.11 -2.35
N SER A 259 2.29 10.31 -2.61
CA SER A 259 2.89 11.59 -2.23
C SER A 259 1.80 12.47 -1.63
N PHE A 260 2.11 13.19 -0.55
CA PHE A 260 1.20 14.20 -0.03
C PHE A 260 1.34 15.47 -0.86
N LEU A 261 0.19 16.00 -1.30
CA LEU A 261 0.13 17.34 -1.83
C LEU A 261 0.16 18.31 -0.67
N VAL A 262 1.10 19.26 -0.68
CA VAL A 262 1.25 20.29 0.34
C VAL A 262 1.19 21.68 -0.28
N ASP A 263 0.73 22.65 0.51
CA ASP A 263 0.82 24.06 0.16
C ASP A 263 2.20 24.66 0.54
N ASP A 264 2.37 25.97 0.35
CA ASP A 264 3.61 26.67 0.70
C ASP A 264 3.89 26.68 2.22
N PHE A 265 2.86 26.52 3.05
CA PHE A 265 2.97 26.42 4.51
C PHE A 265 3.23 24.98 5.00
N HIS A 266 3.36 24.00 4.10
CA HIS A 266 3.47 22.56 4.39
C HIS A 266 2.22 21.97 5.07
N ILE A 267 1.06 22.53 4.77
CA ILE A 267 -0.23 21.96 5.16
C ILE A 267 -0.62 20.95 4.08
N ALA A 268 -0.98 19.74 4.49
CA ALA A 268 -1.40 18.68 3.57
C ALA A 268 -2.80 18.99 3.00
N ILE A 269 -2.90 19.08 1.67
CA ILE A 269 -4.12 19.43 0.92
C ILE A 269 -4.69 18.26 0.12
N GLY A 270 -3.92 17.21 -0.11
CA GLY A 270 -4.37 16.01 -0.82
C GLY A 270 -3.36 14.87 -0.75
N VAL A 271 -3.75 13.72 -1.29
CA VAL A 271 -2.86 12.56 -1.45
C VAL A 271 -2.90 12.13 -2.91
N LEU A 272 -1.73 11.93 -3.50
CA LEU A 272 -1.57 11.46 -4.87
C LEU A 272 -0.94 10.07 -4.85
N THR A 273 -1.58 9.09 -5.48
CA THR A 273 -1.10 7.70 -5.57
C THR A 273 -0.49 7.40 -6.93
N LEU A 274 0.29 6.32 -7.03
CA LEU A 274 0.81 5.86 -8.33
C LEU A 274 -0.32 5.55 -9.32
N ARG A 275 -1.49 5.08 -8.85
CA ARG A 275 -2.66 4.85 -9.69
C ARG A 275 -3.18 6.14 -10.31
N ASP A 276 -3.26 7.21 -9.52
CA ASP A 276 -3.69 8.54 -9.99
C ASP A 276 -2.82 9.06 -11.13
N VAL A 277 -1.52 8.78 -11.06
CA VAL A 277 -0.54 9.07 -12.12
C VAL A 277 -0.74 8.15 -13.33
N ILE A 278 -0.86 6.84 -13.12
CA ILE A 278 -1.02 5.84 -14.18
C ILE A 278 -2.26 6.10 -15.03
N ILE A 279 -3.37 6.51 -14.40
CA ILE A 279 -4.63 6.83 -15.10
C ILE A 279 -4.43 7.90 -16.19
N GLN A 280 -3.51 8.85 -16.00
CA GLN A 280 -3.26 9.91 -16.99
C GLN A 280 -2.60 9.41 -18.27
N PHE A 281 -1.90 8.27 -18.20
CA PHE A 281 -1.25 7.63 -19.35
C PHE A 281 -2.06 6.44 -19.89
N ALA A 282 -3.11 6.03 -19.18
CA ALA A 282 -3.97 4.96 -19.61
C ALA A 282 -4.88 5.44 -20.75
N PRO A 283 -5.19 4.57 -21.72
CA PRO A 283 -6.13 4.92 -22.78
C PRO A 283 -7.53 5.24 -22.28
N PRO A 284 -8.30 6.05 -23.03
CA PRO A 284 -9.73 6.15 -22.81
C PRO A 284 -10.36 4.76 -22.96
N CYS A 285 -11.09 4.34 -21.94
CA CYS A 285 -11.75 3.04 -21.90
C CYS A 285 -12.86 2.96 -22.96
N ILE A 286 -12.53 2.50 -24.17
CA ILE A 286 -13.52 2.19 -25.21
C ILE A 286 -13.91 0.71 -25.17
N ASP A 287 -13.07 -0.15 -24.57
CA ASP A 287 -13.24 -1.60 -24.65
C ASP A 287 -13.77 -2.19 -23.32
N SER A 288 -15.00 -2.69 -23.36
CA SER A 288 -15.68 -3.39 -22.27
C SER A 288 -15.27 -4.88 -22.16
N THR A 289 -14.35 -5.36 -22.99
CA THR A 289 -14.01 -6.80 -23.09
C THR A 289 -12.87 -7.28 -22.18
N ILE A 290 -12.59 -6.61 -21.06
CA ILE A 290 -11.57 -7.08 -20.09
C ILE A 290 -12.11 -8.29 -19.31
N HIS A 291 -12.18 -9.46 -19.94
CA HIS A 291 -12.49 -10.71 -19.26
C HIS A 291 -11.22 -11.26 -18.57
N GLY A 292 -11.37 -11.80 -17.36
CA GLY A 292 -10.32 -12.61 -16.74
C GLY A 292 -10.07 -13.83 -17.63
N VAL A 293 -8.81 -14.23 -17.82
CA VAL A 293 -8.48 -15.32 -18.76
C VAL A 293 -8.63 -16.68 -18.07
N GLY A 294 -9.51 -17.55 -18.60
CA GLY A 294 -9.52 -19.00 -18.36
C GLY A 294 -9.56 -19.44 -16.90
N PHE A 295 -8.48 -20.01 -16.38
CA PHE A 295 -8.35 -20.46 -14.98
C PHE A 295 -8.78 -19.38 -13.97
N PHE A 296 -8.46 -18.10 -14.26
CA PHE A 296 -8.80 -16.98 -13.40
C PHE A 296 -10.26 -16.54 -13.53
N GLU A 297 -10.93 -16.82 -14.66
CA GLU A 297 -12.37 -16.62 -14.82
C GLU A 297 -13.14 -17.63 -13.96
N SER A 298 -12.75 -18.91 -14.00
CA SER A 298 -13.32 -19.93 -13.11
C SER A 298 -13.02 -19.65 -11.63
N ALA A 299 -11.84 -19.11 -11.31
CA ALA A 299 -11.54 -18.65 -9.96
C ALA A 299 -12.41 -17.43 -9.57
N LEU A 300 -12.67 -16.51 -10.50
CA LEU A 300 -13.49 -15.34 -10.28
C LEU A 300 -14.95 -15.73 -10.00
N GLU A 301 -15.52 -16.64 -10.79
CA GLU A 301 -16.86 -17.19 -10.58
C GLU A 301 -16.98 -17.90 -9.23
N GLN A 302 -15.97 -18.67 -8.83
CA GLN A 302 -15.93 -19.36 -7.53
C GLN A 302 -15.87 -18.39 -6.32
N THR A 303 -15.46 -17.15 -6.55
CA THR A 303 -15.47 -16.08 -5.54
C THR A 303 -16.78 -15.27 -5.53
N GLY A 304 -17.78 -15.64 -6.34
CA GLY A 304 -19.07 -14.94 -6.43
C GLY A 304 -19.03 -13.67 -7.29
N CYS A 305 -17.96 -13.50 -8.08
CA CYS A 305 -17.65 -12.30 -8.82
C CYS A 305 -17.75 -12.54 -10.33
N HIS A 306 -18.16 -11.52 -11.10
CA HIS A 306 -18.19 -11.59 -12.56
C HIS A 306 -17.80 -10.24 -13.19
N VAL A 307 -17.34 -10.27 -14.43
CA VAL A 307 -17.05 -9.06 -15.19
C VAL A 307 -18.28 -8.69 -16.02
N LYS A 308 -18.80 -7.47 -15.85
CA LYS A 308 -19.88 -6.91 -16.67
C LYS A 308 -19.42 -5.57 -17.22
N ASP A 309 -19.48 -5.41 -18.54
CA ASP A 309 -19.01 -4.21 -19.25
C ASP A 309 -17.54 -3.83 -18.91
N GLY A 310 -16.72 -4.86 -18.69
CA GLY A 310 -15.31 -4.77 -18.31
C GLY A 310 -15.09 -4.27 -16.88
N THR A 311 -16.15 -3.97 -16.14
CA THR A 311 -16.10 -3.55 -14.74
C THR A 311 -16.44 -4.75 -13.87
N LEU A 312 -15.77 -4.84 -12.73
CA LEU A 312 -16.01 -5.92 -11.79
C LEU A 312 -17.34 -5.71 -11.08
N VAL A 313 -18.18 -6.75 -11.07
CA VAL A 313 -19.41 -6.82 -10.29
C VAL A 313 -19.35 -8.11 -9.49
N CYS A 314 -19.30 -8.09 -8.16
CA CYS A 314 -19.69 -9.27 -7.39
C CYS A 314 -21.09 -9.14 -6.84
N ASN A 315 -21.71 -10.31 -6.73
CA ASN A 315 -22.98 -10.49 -6.06
C ASN A 315 -22.69 -10.38 -4.55
N GLN A 316 -23.40 -9.47 -3.88
CA GLN A 316 -23.32 -9.31 -2.42
C GLN A 316 -23.78 -10.57 -1.69
#